data_AF-A0A7V7WTD3-F1
#
_entry.id   AF-A0A7V7WTD3-F1
#
_cell.length_a   1.000
_cell.length_b   1.000
_cell.length_c   1.000
_cell.angle_alpha   90.00
_cell.angle_beta   90.00
_cell.angle_gamma   90.00
#
_symmetry.space_group_name_H-M   'P 1'
#
loop_
_entity.id
_entity.type
_entity.pdbx_description
1 polymer ?
#
loop_
_entity_poly.entity_id
_entity_poly.type
_entity_poly.pdbx_seq_one_letter_code
_entity_poly.pdbx_strand_id
1 'polypeptide(L)'
;MKQRFDELLPFYVNDTLDEAERDWVDAYLREHPKSAAELQWYRSLEETIKRDVPAVPAEIGLDKAMARIRAERAPARTAARPGIGERLREFFASITPQPVLKPALAAALAVVVVQGFVIGNLVTRGDESSEIRAVRPTVVETGPYLKVNFKADAREADIRLLLVEVDGSLAGGPGQLGDWYVRIPEARIAAAAAILKASPIVDGVAQVDALPERR
;
A
#
# COMPACT_ATOMS: atom_id res chain seq x y z
N MET A 1 21.53 5.67 34.61
CA MET A 1 20.71 6.86 34.93
C MET A 1 20.50 7.74 33.70
N LYS A 2 21.55 8.16 32.97
CA LYS A 2 21.41 8.95 31.73
C LYS A 2 20.46 8.33 30.69
N GLN A 3 20.57 7.02 30.43
CA GLN A 3 19.70 6.34 29.46
C GLN A 3 18.19 6.48 29.78
N ARG A 4 17.82 6.37 31.06
CA ARG A 4 16.43 6.57 31.50
C ARG A 4 15.98 8.03 31.32
N PHE A 5 16.89 8.99 31.50
CA PHE A 5 16.60 10.40 31.22
C PHE A 5 16.39 10.65 29.73
N ASP A 6 17.23 10.07 28.87
CA ASP A 6 17.10 10.16 27.41
C ASP A 6 15.79 9.51 26.91
N GLU A 7 15.35 8.42 27.55
CA GLU A 7 14.08 7.74 27.24
C GLU A 7 12.84 8.54 27.66
N LEU A 8 12.89 9.23 28.81
CA LEU A 8 11.77 9.99 29.36
C LEU A 8 11.68 11.42 28.78
N LEU A 9 12.77 11.96 28.23
CA LEU A 9 12.86 13.31 27.68
C LEU A 9 11.77 13.67 26.66
N PRO A 10 11.47 12.84 25.64
CA PRO A 10 10.40 13.14 24.67
C PRO A 10 9.03 13.24 25.34
N PHE A 11 8.75 12.39 26.32
CA PHE A 11 7.48 12.37 27.04
C PHE A 11 7.37 13.55 28.02
N TYR A 12 8.49 13.95 28.63
CA TYR A 12 8.58 15.12 29.50
C TYR A 12 8.29 16.42 28.71
N VAL A 13 8.88 16.57 27.53
CA VAL A 13 8.65 17.73 26.66
C VAL A 13 7.20 17.79 26.17
N ASN A 14 6.59 16.65 25.86
CA ASN A 14 5.19 16.55 25.46
C ASN A 14 4.18 16.59 26.62
N ASP A 15 4.63 16.75 27.86
CA ASP A 15 3.78 16.77 29.08
C ASP A 15 2.94 15.49 29.29
N THR A 16 3.46 14.34 28.83
CA THR A 16 2.77 13.03 28.84
C THR A 16 3.25 12.07 29.92
N LEU A 17 4.27 12.47 30.70
CA LEU A 17 4.77 11.67 31.83
C LEU A 17 3.82 11.69 33.01
N ASP A 18 3.82 10.57 33.75
CA ASP A 18 3.19 10.52 35.06
C ASP A 18 3.93 11.40 36.09
N GLU A 19 3.29 11.64 37.24
CA GLU A 19 3.83 12.52 38.28
C GLU A 19 5.15 12.01 38.86
N ALA A 20 5.30 10.69 39.01
CA ALA A 20 6.49 10.07 39.59
C ALA A 20 7.70 10.13 38.65
N GLU A 21 7.48 9.94 37.35
CA GLU A 21 8.50 10.05 36.31
C GLU A 21 8.93 11.49 36.08
N ARG A 22 7.99 12.44 36.17
CA ARG A 22 8.28 13.87 36.09
C ARG A 22 9.17 14.32 37.24
N ASP A 23 8.81 13.95 38.48
CA ASP A 23 9.61 14.26 39.67
C ASP A 23 11.03 13.68 39.58
N TRP A 24 11.15 12.47 39.00
CA TRP A 24 12.44 11.84 38.77
C TRP A 24 13.29 12.62 37.74
N VAL A 25 12.70 13.05 36.62
CA VAL A 25 13.39 13.88 35.61
C VAL A 25 13.82 15.22 36.19
N ASP A 26 12.96 15.86 36.99
CA ASP A 26 13.27 17.15 37.65
C ASP A 26 14.36 17.01 38.72
N ALA A 27 14.42 15.88 39.43
CA ALA A 27 15.53 15.55 40.31
C ALA A 27 16.83 15.35 39.53
N TYR A 28 16.78 14.61 38.43
CA TYR A 28 17.94 14.35 37.57
C TYR A 28 18.52 15.63 36.97
N LEU A 29 17.66 16.56 36.53
CA LEU A 29 18.07 17.87 35.99
C LEU A 29 18.75 18.75 37.05
N ARG A 30 18.32 18.67 38.31
CA ARG A 30 18.97 19.38 39.43
C ARG A 30 20.37 18.83 39.73
N GLU A 31 20.55 17.53 39.62
CA GLU A 31 21.85 16.87 39.84
C GLU A 31 22.80 17.02 38.65
N HIS A 32 22.29 17.14 37.43
CA HIS A 32 23.06 17.18 36.20
C HIS A 32 22.72 18.40 35.32
N PRO A 33 23.27 19.59 35.62
CA PRO A 33 22.98 20.82 34.87
C PRO A 33 23.41 20.76 33.39
N LYS A 34 24.33 19.86 33.02
CA LYS A 34 24.72 19.62 31.62
C LYS A 34 23.58 19.05 30.77
N SER A 35 22.66 18.30 31.38
CA SER A 35 21.50 17.71 30.71
C SER A 35 20.39 18.72 30.39
N ALA A 36 20.46 19.94 30.92
CA ALA A 36 19.56 21.03 30.53
C ALA A 36 19.70 21.42 29.05
N ALA A 37 20.90 21.29 28.48
CA ALA A 37 21.14 21.52 27.06
C ALA A 37 20.44 20.48 26.18
N GLU A 38 20.40 19.21 26.64
CA GLU A 38 19.67 18.14 25.95
C GLU A 38 18.16 18.41 25.98
N LEU A 39 17.62 18.85 27.12
CA LEU A 39 16.21 19.26 27.21
C LEU A 39 15.87 20.41 26.25
N GLN A 40 16.75 21.42 26.15
CA GLN A 40 16.56 22.55 25.24
C GLN A 40 16.58 22.12 23.77
N TRP A 41 17.45 21.16 23.41
CA TRP A 41 17.46 20.55 22.08
C TRP A 41 16.13 19.89 21.73
N TYR A 42 15.59 19.04 22.62
CA TYR A 42 14.30 18.38 22.39
C TYR A 42 13.13 19.36 22.24
N ARG A 43 13.11 20.46 23.03
CA ARG A 43 12.10 21.52 22.87
C ARG A 43 12.19 22.22 21.51
N SER A 44 13.42 22.48 21.03
CA SER A 44 13.62 23.09 19.71
C SER A 44 13.14 22.19 18.56
N LEU A 45 13.27 20.87 18.73
CA LEU A 45 12.80 19.88 17.77
C LEU A 45 11.26 19.84 17.74
N GLU A 46 10.62 19.85 18.90
CA GLU A 46 9.15 19.92 19.02
C GLU A 46 8.60 21.18 18.34
N GLU A 47 9.20 22.34 18.60
CA GLU A 47 8.79 23.61 18.01
C GLU A 47 8.96 23.61 16.47
N THR A 48 10.07 23.06 15.98
CA THR A 48 10.32 22.93 14.53
C THR A 48 9.28 22.05 13.87
N ILE A 49 8.97 20.89 14.47
CA ILE A 49 7.93 19.98 13.96
C ILE A 49 6.57 20.68 13.96
N LYS A 50 6.18 21.34 15.06
CA LYS A 50 4.89 22.06 15.14
C LYS A 50 4.78 23.18 14.11
N ARG A 51 5.87 23.88 13.80
CA ARG A 51 5.89 24.94 12.79
C ARG A 51 5.69 24.39 11.38
N ASP A 52 6.27 23.22 11.08
CA ASP A 52 6.25 22.64 9.75
C ASP A 52 4.99 21.78 9.49
N VAL A 53 4.10 21.62 10.48
CA VAL A 53 2.79 20.99 10.28
C VAL A 53 1.88 21.96 9.51
N PRO A 54 1.45 21.61 8.27
CA PRO A 54 0.48 22.43 7.55
C PRO A 54 -0.80 22.54 8.36
N ALA A 55 -1.32 23.76 8.52
CA ALA A 55 -2.63 23.96 9.14
C ALA A 55 -3.70 23.26 8.29
N VAL A 56 -4.11 22.06 8.71
CA VAL A 56 -5.21 21.35 8.08
C VAL A 56 -6.50 22.10 8.43
N PRO A 57 -7.27 22.59 7.45
CA PRO A 57 -8.55 23.23 7.73
C PRO A 57 -9.44 22.29 8.53
N ALA A 58 -9.98 22.75 9.65
CA ALA A 58 -10.87 21.98 10.54
C ALA A 58 -12.08 21.38 9.79
N GLU A 59 -12.44 21.97 8.66
CA GLU A 59 -13.54 21.57 7.78
C GLU A 59 -13.33 20.20 7.11
N ILE A 60 -12.07 19.78 6.84
CA ILE A 60 -11.80 18.52 6.12
C ILE A 60 -12.27 17.28 6.91
N GLY A 61 -12.22 17.33 8.23
CA GLY A 61 -12.63 16.22 9.11
C GLY A 61 -14.03 16.38 9.72
N LEU A 62 -14.49 17.61 9.91
CA LEU A 62 -15.71 17.91 10.65
C LEU A 62 -16.96 17.41 9.92
N ASP A 63 -17.04 17.61 8.61
CA ASP A 63 -18.20 17.18 7.82
C ASP A 63 -18.36 15.66 7.84
N LYS A 64 -17.25 14.93 7.76
CA LYS A 64 -17.24 13.47 7.83
C LYS A 64 -17.62 12.96 9.23
N ALA A 65 -17.15 13.63 10.28
CA ALA A 65 -17.55 13.34 11.66
C ALA A 65 -19.05 13.59 11.89
N MET A 66 -19.57 14.72 11.40
CA MET A 66 -20.98 15.08 11.50
C MET A 66 -21.87 14.14 10.68
N ALA A 67 -21.42 13.70 9.50
CA ALA A 67 -22.12 12.71 8.70
C ALA A 67 -22.24 11.36 9.43
N ARG A 68 -21.17 10.93 10.13
CA ARG A 68 -21.16 9.68 10.90
C ARG A 68 -22.13 9.74 12.09
N ILE A 69 -22.14 10.84 12.84
CA ILE A 69 -23.08 11.07 13.95
C ILE A 69 -24.54 11.07 13.47
N ARG A 70 -24.82 11.68 12.31
CA ARG A 70 -26.17 11.68 11.72
C ARG A 70 -26.61 10.29 11.27
N ALA A 71 -25.69 9.50 10.68
CA ALA A 71 -25.97 8.14 10.26
C ALA A 71 -26.29 7.21 11.44
N GLU A 72 -25.63 7.39 12.57
CA GLU A 72 -25.91 6.64 13.82
C GLU A 72 -27.25 7.05 14.46
N ARG A 73 -27.75 8.27 14.21
CA ARG A 73 -29.02 8.77 14.76
C ARG A 73 -30.25 8.54 13.88
N ALA A 74 -30.12 8.03 12.65
CA ALA A 74 -31.26 7.81 11.78
C ALA A 74 -32.09 6.58 12.25
N PRO A 75 -33.39 6.73 12.57
CA PRO A 75 -34.21 5.61 13.01
C PRO A 75 -34.46 4.64 11.85
N ALA A 76 -34.17 3.37 12.08
CA ALA A 76 -34.37 2.28 11.13
C ALA A 76 -35.85 2.19 10.74
N ARG A 77 -36.21 2.67 9.54
CA ARG A 77 -37.51 2.37 8.93
C ARG A 77 -37.52 0.89 8.52
N THR A 78 -38.29 0.09 9.25
CA THR A 78 -38.51 -1.34 9.01
C THR A 78 -39.25 -1.56 7.69
N ALA A 79 -38.53 -1.54 6.57
CA ALA A 79 -39.01 -2.18 5.35
C ALA A 79 -38.76 -3.68 5.52
N ALA A 80 -39.83 -4.46 5.73
CA ALA A 80 -39.78 -5.92 5.79
C ALA A 80 -39.19 -6.45 4.48
N ARG A 81 -37.91 -6.85 4.51
CA ARG A 81 -37.24 -7.51 3.40
C ARG A 81 -37.78 -8.94 3.33
N PRO A 82 -38.20 -9.45 2.16
CA PRO A 82 -38.55 -10.86 2.03
C PRO A 82 -37.36 -11.71 2.42
N GLY A 83 -37.60 -12.67 3.30
CA GLY A 83 -36.57 -13.52 3.89
C GLY A 83 -35.81 -14.30 2.81
N ILE A 84 -34.53 -14.56 3.07
CA ILE A 84 -33.64 -15.33 2.20
C ILE A 84 -34.25 -16.70 1.81
N GLY A 85 -35.03 -17.28 2.73
CA GLY A 85 -35.76 -18.54 2.50
C GLY A 85 -36.84 -18.46 1.40
N GLU A 86 -37.55 -17.34 1.30
CA GLU A 86 -38.57 -17.13 0.25
C GLU A 86 -37.92 -17.09 -1.14
N ARG A 87 -36.81 -16.36 -1.24
CA ARG A 87 -36.03 -16.22 -2.49
C ARG A 87 -35.38 -17.51 -2.94
N LEU A 88 -34.88 -18.30 -1.99
CA LEU A 88 -34.32 -19.64 -2.27
C LEU A 88 -35.41 -20.57 -2.80
N ARG A 89 -36.60 -20.56 -2.20
CA ARG A 89 -37.70 -21.45 -2.61
C ARG A 89 -38.19 -21.14 -4.02
N GLU A 90 -38.26 -19.86 -4.37
CA GLU A 90 -38.62 -19.39 -5.71
C GLU A 90 -37.53 -19.70 -6.76
N PHE A 91 -36.26 -19.62 -6.37
CA PHE A 91 -35.12 -20.04 -7.21
C PHE A 91 -35.09 -21.56 -7.47
N PHE A 92 -35.38 -22.40 -6.47
CA PHE A 92 -35.43 -23.84 -6.67
C PHE A 92 -36.65 -24.31 -7.48
N ALA A 93 -37.79 -23.61 -7.34
CA ALA A 93 -38.98 -23.87 -8.14
C ALA A 93 -38.75 -23.56 -9.63
N SER A 94 -37.97 -22.52 -9.97
CA SER A 94 -37.62 -22.18 -11.36
C SER A 94 -36.56 -23.11 -11.99
N ILE A 95 -35.90 -23.93 -11.18
CA ILE A 95 -34.86 -24.89 -11.60
C ILE A 95 -35.43 -26.28 -11.88
N THR A 96 -36.72 -26.55 -11.63
CA THR A 96 -37.34 -27.85 -11.94
C THR A 96 -37.75 -27.94 -13.41
N PRO A 97 -37.11 -28.77 -14.27
CA PRO A 97 -37.50 -28.87 -15.66
C PRO A 97 -38.04 -30.27 -16.04
N GLN A 98 -38.94 -30.24 -17.01
CA GLN A 98 -39.46 -31.38 -17.76
C GLN A 98 -38.35 -32.28 -18.37
N PRO A 99 -38.65 -33.55 -18.71
CA PRO A 99 -37.66 -34.65 -18.85
C PRO A 99 -36.66 -34.57 -20.02
N VAL A 100 -36.51 -33.41 -20.68
CA VAL A 100 -35.66 -33.20 -21.85
C VAL A 100 -34.22 -32.76 -21.50
N LEU A 101 -33.92 -32.46 -20.22
CA LEU A 101 -32.65 -31.85 -19.80
C LEU A 101 -31.49 -32.82 -19.44
N LYS A 102 -31.63 -34.13 -19.70
CA LYS A 102 -30.61 -35.12 -19.28
C LYS A 102 -29.19 -34.89 -19.84
N PRO A 103 -28.97 -34.51 -21.11
CA PRO A 103 -27.60 -34.24 -21.59
C PRO A 103 -27.10 -32.85 -21.20
N ALA A 104 -27.99 -31.85 -21.16
CA ALA A 104 -27.63 -30.47 -20.82
C ALA A 104 -27.26 -30.31 -19.34
N LEU A 105 -27.97 -31.01 -18.45
CA LEU A 105 -27.66 -31.03 -17.02
C LEU A 105 -26.33 -31.74 -16.75
N ALA A 106 -26.02 -32.83 -17.47
CA ALA A 106 -24.74 -33.52 -17.36
C ALA A 106 -23.57 -32.65 -17.84
N ALA A 107 -23.75 -31.91 -18.95
CA ALA A 107 -22.75 -30.95 -19.43
C ALA A 107 -22.55 -29.80 -18.44
N ALA A 108 -23.64 -29.25 -17.88
CA ALA A 108 -23.55 -28.20 -16.86
C ALA A 108 -22.83 -28.70 -15.58
N LEU A 109 -23.12 -29.92 -15.12
CA LEU A 109 -22.42 -30.54 -14.00
C LEU A 109 -20.93 -30.74 -14.29
N ALA A 110 -20.57 -31.17 -15.50
CA ALA A 110 -19.17 -31.29 -15.90
C ALA A 110 -18.44 -29.94 -15.86
N VAL A 111 -19.09 -28.86 -16.34
CA VAL A 111 -18.53 -27.50 -16.27
C VAL A 111 -18.36 -27.05 -14.82
N VAL A 112 -19.34 -27.32 -13.94
CA VAL A 112 -19.25 -26.98 -12.51
C VAL A 112 -18.12 -27.73 -11.82
N VAL A 113 -17.91 -29.01 -12.14
CA VAL A 113 -16.79 -29.80 -11.60
C VAL A 113 -15.44 -29.26 -12.09
N VAL A 114 -15.34 -28.93 -13.38
CA VAL A 114 -14.12 -28.34 -13.95
C VAL A 114 -13.83 -26.96 -13.36
N GLN A 115 -14.85 -26.10 -13.24
CA GLN A 115 -14.70 -24.79 -12.59
C GLN A 115 -14.37 -24.94 -11.10
N GLY A 116 -14.99 -25.89 -10.40
CA GLY A 116 -14.67 -26.19 -9.00
C GLY A 116 -13.23 -26.64 -8.82
N PHE A 117 -12.71 -27.43 -9.75
CA PHE A 117 -11.30 -27.84 -9.76
C PHE A 117 -10.36 -26.65 -10.01
N VAL A 118 -10.67 -25.80 -10.99
CA VAL A 118 -9.86 -24.61 -11.31
C VAL A 118 -9.86 -23.59 -10.16
N ILE A 119 -11.03 -23.29 -9.59
CA ILE A 119 -11.18 -22.38 -8.45
C ILE A 119 -10.53 -22.97 -7.21
N GLY A 120 -10.72 -24.27 -6.95
CA GLY A 120 -10.08 -24.97 -5.84
C GLY A 120 -8.56 -24.92 -5.93
N ASN A 121 -8.00 -25.09 -7.14
CA ASN A 121 -6.56 -24.99 -7.38
C ASN A 121 -6.04 -23.55 -7.24
N LEU A 122 -6.83 -22.54 -7.63
CA LEU A 122 -6.50 -21.13 -7.44
C LEU A 122 -6.55 -20.72 -5.97
N VAL A 123 -7.52 -21.21 -5.19
CA VAL A 123 -7.64 -20.95 -3.75
C VAL A 123 -6.54 -21.66 -2.96
N THR A 124 -6.17 -22.90 -3.31
CA THR A 124 -5.02 -23.58 -2.66
C THR A 124 -3.67 -23.00 -3.06
N ARG A 125 -3.59 -22.21 -4.13
CA ARG A 125 -2.39 -21.43 -4.50
C ARG A 125 -2.38 -20.01 -3.93
N GLY A 126 -3.47 -19.57 -3.31
CA GLY A 126 -3.68 -18.19 -2.92
C GLY A 126 -4.07 -18.05 -1.46
N ASP A 127 -3.21 -18.47 -0.53
CA ASP A 127 -3.27 -17.94 0.84
C ASP A 127 -1.92 -17.99 1.56
N GLU A 128 -1.06 -17.03 1.22
CA GLU A 128 -0.03 -16.51 2.14
C GLU A 128 -0.15 -14.98 2.30
N SER A 129 -1.28 -14.38 1.93
CA SER A 129 -1.41 -12.92 1.98
C SER A 129 -2.82 -12.40 2.26
N SER A 130 -3.45 -12.90 3.31
CA SER A 130 -4.61 -12.25 3.94
C SER A 130 -4.37 -11.81 5.38
N GLU A 131 -3.13 -11.42 5.72
CA GLU A 131 -2.91 -10.53 6.85
C GLU A 131 -3.09 -9.07 6.41
N ILE A 132 -3.95 -8.35 7.13
CA ILE A 132 -4.08 -6.89 7.07
C ILE A 132 -2.70 -6.30 7.38
N ARG A 133 -1.95 -5.98 6.33
CA ARG A 133 -0.58 -5.50 6.42
C ARG A 133 -0.60 -3.98 6.51
N ALA A 134 -0.32 -3.44 7.70
CA ALA A 134 0.22 -2.09 7.86
C ALA A 134 1.33 -1.90 6.81
N VAL A 135 1.26 -0.79 6.04
CA VAL A 135 2.20 -0.38 4.97
C VAL A 135 3.25 -1.46 4.73
N ARG A 136 2.93 -2.39 3.82
CA ARG A 136 3.88 -3.37 3.32
C ARG A 136 5.13 -2.55 3.00
N PRO A 137 6.29 -2.73 3.67
CA PRO A 137 7.52 -2.20 3.13
C PRO A 137 7.48 -2.72 1.71
N THR A 138 7.56 -1.83 0.72
CA THR A 138 7.63 -2.22 -0.69
C THR A 138 8.57 -3.41 -0.70
N VAL A 139 8.01 -4.60 -0.90
CA VAL A 139 8.84 -5.77 -1.13
C VAL A 139 9.51 -5.33 -2.41
N VAL A 140 10.77 -4.93 -2.27
CA VAL A 140 11.65 -4.73 -3.39
C VAL A 140 11.73 -6.16 -3.91
N GLU A 141 10.74 -6.56 -4.72
CA GLU A 141 10.82 -7.82 -5.45
C GLU A 141 12.16 -7.73 -6.12
N THR A 142 13.05 -8.59 -5.66
CA THR A 142 14.44 -8.57 -6.05
C THR A 142 14.43 -9.23 -7.41
N GLY A 143 14.13 -8.42 -8.40
CA GLY A 143 14.13 -8.77 -9.81
C GLY A 143 15.11 -7.81 -10.48
N PRO A 144 15.87 -8.28 -11.47
CA PRO A 144 16.84 -7.44 -12.17
C PRO A 144 16.13 -6.24 -12.80
N TYR A 145 16.67 -5.06 -12.51
CA TYR A 145 16.17 -3.80 -13.03
C TYR A 145 16.97 -3.44 -14.28
N LEU A 146 16.31 -2.86 -15.27
CA LEU A 146 16.98 -2.15 -16.35
C LEU A 146 16.95 -0.66 -16.03
N LYS A 147 18.13 -0.07 -15.86
CA LYS A 147 18.31 1.37 -15.86
C LYS A 147 18.26 1.84 -17.31
N VAL A 148 17.24 2.63 -17.62
CA VAL A 148 16.97 3.16 -18.96
C VAL A 148 17.07 4.67 -18.90
N ASN A 149 17.83 5.25 -19.82
CA ASN A 149 17.83 6.69 -20.05
C ASN A 149 17.05 6.97 -21.33
N PHE A 150 15.95 7.72 -21.20
CA PHE A 150 15.14 8.13 -22.34
C PHE A 150 15.62 9.50 -22.83
N LYS A 151 15.51 9.73 -24.14
CA LYS A 151 15.82 11.03 -24.71
C LYS A 151 14.96 12.13 -24.10
N ALA A 152 15.51 13.34 -23.99
CA ALA A 152 14.80 14.49 -23.43
C ALA A 152 13.55 14.90 -24.24
N ASP A 153 13.46 14.51 -25.52
CA ASP A 153 12.32 14.74 -26.40
C ASP A 153 11.36 13.54 -26.50
N ALA A 154 11.65 12.43 -25.80
CA ALA A 154 10.81 11.25 -25.79
C ALA A 154 9.44 11.58 -25.18
N ARG A 155 8.36 11.32 -25.94
CA ARG A 155 7.01 11.54 -25.43
C ARG A 155 6.63 10.43 -24.47
N GLU A 156 5.90 10.80 -23.41
CA GLU A 156 5.42 9.85 -22.40
C GLU A 156 4.55 8.73 -23.01
N ALA A 157 3.79 9.03 -24.07
CA ALA A 157 3.04 8.03 -24.82
C ALA A 157 3.94 6.96 -25.46
N ASP A 158 5.08 7.36 -26.03
CA ASP A 158 6.02 6.45 -26.69
C ASP A 158 6.79 5.61 -25.64
N ILE A 159 7.12 6.23 -24.49
CA ILE A 159 7.71 5.54 -23.34
C ILE A 159 6.75 4.46 -22.82
N ARG A 160 5.47 4.80 -22.61
CA ARG A 160 4.46 3.83 -22.15
C ARG A 160 4.28 2.68 -23.15
N LEU A 161 4.25 2.97 -24.45
CA LEU A 161 4.12 1.93 -25.47
C LEU A 161 5.31 0.96 -25.44
N LEU A 162 6.53 1.50 -25.34
CA LEU A 162 7.75 0.72 -25.24
C LEU A 162 7.80 -0.13 -23.97
N LEU A 163 7.31 0.40 -22.83
CA LEU A 163 7.19 -0.36 -21.58
C LEU A 163 6.21 -1.53 -21.71
N VAL A 164 5.07 -1.33 -22.38
CA VAL A 164 4.11 -2.41 -22.64
C VAL A 164 4.70 -3.47 -23.57
N GLU A 165 5.45 -3.06 -24.60
CA GLU A 165 6.13 -3.98 -25.53
C GLU A 165 7.12 -4.91 -24.84
N VAL A 166 7.89 -4.36 -23.90
CA VAL A 166 8.86 -5.16 -23.11
C VAL A 166 8.26 -5.80 -21.86
N ASP A 167 6.95 -5.62 -21.64
CA ASP A 167 6.23 -6.08 -20.43
C ASP A 167 6.93 -5.61 -19.15
N GLY A 168 7.44 -4.38 -19.22
CA GLY A 168 8.18 -3.71 -18.18
C GLY A 168 7.25 -2.88 -17.30
N SER A 169 7.47 -2.98 -15.99
CA SER A 169 6.81 -2.12 -15.02
C SER A 169 7.79 -1.08 -14.49
N LEU A 170 7.33 0.17 -14.33
CA LEU A 170 8.20 1.22 -13.83
C LEU A 170 8.40 1.06 -12.31
N ALA A 171 9.64 0.86 -11.89
CA ALA A 171 10.03 0.72 -10.50
C ALA A 171 10.49 2.06 -9.87
N GLY A 172 10.93 3.02 -10.69
CA GLY A 172 11.27 4.37 -10.25
C GLY A 172 11.82 5.25 -11.37
N GLY A 173 11.83 6.58 -11.16
CA GLY A 173 12.35 7.57 -12.11
C GLY A 173 11.49 8.85 -12.16
N PRO A 174 11.93 9.91 -12.87
CA PRO A 174 13.27 10.15 -13.38
C PRO A 174 14.23 10.59 -12.25
N GLY A 175 15.41 9.98 -12.16
CA GLY A 175 16.46 10.48 -11.27
C GLY A 175 16.96 11.87 -11.68
N GLN A 176 17.84 12.47 -10.88
CA GLN A 176 18.44 13.80 -11.19
C GLN A 176 19.16 13.83 -12.55
N LEU A 177 19.55 12.67 -13.07
CA LEU A 177 20.23 12.49 -14.36
C LEU A 177 19.31 11.96 -15.48
N GLY A 178 18.00 11.88 -15.24
CA GLY A 178 17.05 11.30 -16.20
C GLY A 178 17.01 9.78 -16.22
N ASP A 179 17.63 9.11 -15.24
CA ASP A 179 17.62 7.65 -15.12
C ASP A 179 16.25 7.12 -14.67
N TRP A 180 15.73 6.13 -15.40
CA TRP A 180 14.52 5.39 -15.06
C TRP A 180 14.87 3.94 -14.76
N TYR A 181 14.16 3.34 -13.82
CA TYR A 181 14.32 1.95 -13.42
C TYR A 181 13.08 1.17 -13.83
N VAL A 182 13.26 0.25 -14.77
CA VAL A 182 12.21 -0.62 -15.30
C VAL A 182 12.44 -2.02 -14.77
N ARG A 183 11.45 -2.56 -14.05
CA ARG A 183 11.42 -3.97 -13.65
C ARG A 183 10.89 -4.79 -14.82
N ILE A 184 11.59 -5.87 -15.13
CA ILE A 184 11.23 -6.79 -16.22
C ILE A 184 11.22 -8.21 -15.67
N PRO A 185 10.28 -9.08 -16.10
CA PRO A 185 10.30 -10.49 -15.73
C PRO A 185 11.62 -11.16 -16.11
N GLU A 186 12.18 -12.00 -15.23
CA GLU A 186 13.53 -12.55 -15.41
C GLU A 186 13.72 -13.32 -16.72
N ALA A 187 12.67 -14.04 -17.14
CA ALA A 187 12.66 -14.78 -18.40
C ALA A 187 12.84 -13.90 -19.65
N ARG A 188 12.64 -12.57 -19.55
CA ARG A 188 12.62 -11.65 -20.70
C ARG A 188 13.64 -10.51 -20.62
N ILE A 189 14.45 -10.40 -19.58
CA ILE A 189 15.41 -9.28 -19.41
C ILE A 189 16.31 -9.12 -20.64
N ALA A 190 16.90 -10.21 -21.15
CA ALA A 190 17.84 -10.13 -22.26
C ALA A 190 17.16 -9.67 -23.57
N ALA A 191 15.94 -10.17 -23.83
CA ALA A 191 15.14 -9.75 -24.98
C ALA A 191 14.67 -8.30 -24.85
N ALA A 192 14.19 -7.92 -23.66
CA ALA A 192 13.78 -6.56 -23.36
C ALA A 192 14.94 -5.56 -23.45
N ALA A 193 16.14 -5.92 -22.96
CA ALA A 193 17.32 -5.08 -23.09
C ALA A 193 17.72 -4.88 -24.56
N ALA A 194 17.53 -5.88 -25.42
CA ALA A 194 17.77 -5.74 -26.86
C ALA A 194 16.74 -4.81 -27.52
N ILE A 195 15.45 -4.94 -27.17
CA ILE A 195 14.38 -4.07 -27.69
C ILE A 195 14.59 -2.61 -27.23
N LEU A 196 14.91 -2.40 -25.95
CA LEU A 196 15.18 -1.06 -25.41
C LEU A 196 16.42 -0.44 -26.06
N LYS A 197 17.48 -1.21 -26.33
CA LYS A 197 18.68 -0.72 -27.05
C LYS A 197 18.41 -0.40 -28.51
N ALA A 198 17.46 -1.10 -29.15
CA ALA A 198 17.07 -0.87 -30.54
C ALA A 198 16.09 0.31 -30.70
N SER A 199 15.51 0.80 -29.59
CA SER A 199 14.50 1.84 -29.62
C SER A 199 15.10 3.23 -29.87
N PRO A 200 14.50 4.04 -30.77
CA PRO A 200 15.02 5.36 -31.10
C PRO A 200 14.83 6.40 -29.98
N ILE A 201 14.00 6.10 -28.97
CA ILE A 201 13.71 7.00 -27.84
C ILE A 201 14.59 6.74 -26.61
N VAL A 202 15.52 5.78 -26.70
CA VAL A 202 16.42 5.37 -25.60
C VAL A 202 17.85 5.78 -25.94
N ASP A 203 18.51 6.46 -25.00
CA ASP A 203 19.93 6.85 -25.10
C ASP A 203 20.87 5.83 -24.46
N GLY A 204 20.39 5.07 -23.46
CA GLY A 204 21.21 4.07 -22.79
C GLY A 204 20.40 3.07 -21.98
N VAL A 205 20.89 1.83 -21.94
CA VAL A 205 20.31 0.73 -21.15
C VAL A 205 21.43 0.02 -20.41
N ALA A 206 21.33 -0.07 -19.09
CA ALA A 206 22.22 -0.83 -18.23
C ALA A 206 21.41 -1.73 -17.30
N GLN A 207 21.83 -2.97 -17.12
CA GLN A 207 21.24 -3.85 -16.11
C GLN A 207 21.80 -3.48 -14.73
N VAL A 208 20.93 -3.38 -13.74
CA VAL A 208 21.28 -3.05 -12.35
C VAL A 208 20.54 -4.01 -11.43
N ASP A 209 21.26 -4.56 -10.46
CA ASP A 209 20.73 -5.59 -9.57
C ASP A 209 19.83 -5.02 -8.45
N ALA A 210 19.86 -3.71 -8.22
CA ALA A 210 19.06 -3.04 -7.19
C ALA A 210 18.68 -1.60 -7.56
N LEU A 211 17.58 -1.13 -6.97
CA LEU A 211 17.20 0.29 -7.01
C LEU A 211 18.15 1.10 -6.12
N PRO A 212 18.50 2.34 -6.51
CA PRO A 212 19.29 3.23 -5.67
C PRO A 212 18.55 3.52 -4.36
N GLU A 213 19.27 3.57 -3.24
CA GLU A 213 18.70 3.94 -1.95
C GLU A 213 18.09 5.35 -2.04
N ARG A 214 16.81 5.48 -1.72
CA ARG A 214 16.16 6.78 -1.56
C ARG A 214 16.73 7.45 -0.31
N ARG A 215 17.71 8.34 -0.50
CA ARG A 215 18.12 9.33 0.51
C ARG A 215 17.16 10.50 0.54
#